data_AF-A0A5E5P3E5-F1
#
_entry.id   AF-A0A5E5P3E5-F1
#
_cell.length_a   1.000
_cell.length_b   1.000
_cell.length_c   1.000
_cell.angle_alpha   90.00
_cell.angle_beta   90.00
_cell.angle_gamma   90.00
#
_symmetry.space_group_name_H-M   'P 1'
#
loop_
_entity.id
_entity.type
_entity.pdbx_description
1 polymer ?
#
loop_
_entity_poly.entity_id
_entity_poly.type
_entity_poly.pdbx_seq_one_letter_code
_entity_poly.pdbx_strand_id
1 'polypeptide(L)'
;MRKTSPSLLIAALMLAGCAASPKPLPLPSKPQLDSSLAAQCAIPDAPVVADYDVWQAWVQNDLMGALVDCAIRHSKTVAAWPS
;
A
#
# COMPACT_ATOMS: atom_id res chain seq x y z
N MET A 1 -38.98 -1.30 46.83
CA MET A 1 -37.69 -1.67 46.21
C MET A 1 -37.94 -2.04 44.75
N ARG A 2 -37.49 -1.21 43.79
CA ARG A 2 -37.67 -1.46 42.34
C ARG A 2 -36.62 -2.50 41.90
N LYS A 3 -37.08 -3.67 41.46
CA LYS A 3 -36.25 -4.74 40.94
C LYS A 3 -35.93 -4.41 39.48
N THR A 4 -34.80 -3.77 39.23
CA THR A 4 -34.29 -3.54 37.87
C THR A 4 -33.87 -4.89 37.29
N SER A 5 -34.64 -5.37 36.31
CA SER A 5 -34.34 -6.63 35.61
C SER A 5 -33.07 -6.45 34.78
N PRO A 6 -32.07 -7.34 34.90
CA PRO A 6 -30.81 -7.24 34.15
C PRO A 6 -31.02 -7.23 32.63
N SER A 7 -32.12 -7.81 32.14
CA SER A 7 -32.50 -7.78 30.73
C SER A 7 -32.79 -6.37 30.19
N LEU A 8 -33.28 -5.45 31.03
CA LEU A 8 -33.54 -4.06 30.63
C LEU A 8 -32.24 -3.26 30.47
N LEU A 9 -31.24 -3.55 31.31
CA LEU A 9 -29.91 -2.95 31.18
C LEU A 9 -29.21 -3.41 29.90
N ILE A 10 -29.30 -4.70 29.59
CA ILE A 10 -28.71 -5.26 28.36
C ILE A 10 -29.39 -4.69 27.12
N ALA A 11 -30.72 -4.58 27.11
CA ALA A 11 -31.46 -3.96 26.01
C ALA A 11 -31.05 -2.49 25.81
N ALA A 12 -30.94 -1.71 26.89
CA ALA A 12 -30.49 -0.32 26.84
C ALA A 12 -29.04 -0.17 26.32
N LEU A 13 -28.14 -1.08 26.72
CA LEU A 13 -26.75 -1.10 26.26
C LEU A 13 -26.64 -1.41 24.76
N MET A 14 -27.43 -2.35 24.24
CA MET A 14 -27.44 -2.71 22.82
C MET A 14 -28.02 -1.59 21.95
N LEU A 15 -29.09 -0.92 22.40
CA LEU A 15 -29.72 0.20 21.70
C LEU A 15 -28.83 1.46 21.68
N ALA A 16 -28.07 1.73 22.73
CA ALA A 16 -27.12 2.84 22.78
C ALA A 16 -25.86 2.58 21.92
N GLY A 17 -25.46 1.32 21.77
CA GLY A 17 -24.26 0.93 21.00
C GLY A 17 -24.38 1.18 19.49
N CYS A 18 -25.56 0.99 18.89
CA CYS A 18 -25.75 1.20 17.45
C CYS A 18 -25.78 2.68 17.02
N ALA A 19 -26.15 3.60 17.91
CA ALA A 19 -26.15 5.04 17.63
C ALA A 19 -24.77 5.68 17.78
N ALA A 20 -23.83 4.99 18.43
CA ALA A 20 -22.47 5.45 18.69
C ALA A 20 -21.44 4.92 17.67
N SER A 21 -21.89 4.41 16.51
CA SER A 21 -20.97 4.12 15.42
C SER A 21 -20.28 5.42 15.00
N PRO A 22 -18.95 5.53 15.09
CA PRO A 22 -18.23 6.66 14.53
C PRO A 22 -18.65 6.83 13.07
N LYS A 23 -18.83 8.07 12.62
CA LYS A 23 -18.96 8.35 11.18
C LYS A 23 -17.82 7.64 10.46
N PRO A 24 -18.08 6.90 9.36
CA PRO A 24 -17.02 6.35 8.54
C PRO A 24 -16.04 7.48 8.23
N LEU A 25 -14.77 7.29 8.60
CA LEU A 25 -13.74 8.23 8.18
C LEU A 25 -13.79 8.29 6.64
N PRO A 26 -13.73 9.49 6.04
CA PRO A 26 -13.57 9.58 4.60
C PRO A 26 -12.40 8.70 4.20
N LEU A 27 -12.61 7.71 3.31
CA LEU A 27 -11.47 7.00 2.76
C LEU A 27 -10.58 8.05 2.08
N PRO A 28 -9.26 8.02 2.31
CA PRO A 28 -8.36 8.91 1.60
C PRO A 28 -8.59 8.72 0.10
N SER A 29 -8.92 9.81 -0.59
CA SER A 29 -9.12 9.78 -2.04
C SER A 29 -7.81 9.32 -2.66
N LYS A 30 -7.83 8.18 -3.36
CA LYS A 30 -6.64 7.72 -4.09
C LYS A 30 -6.23 8.81 -5.08
N PRO A 31 -4.96 9.25 -5.09
CA PRO A 31 -4.52 10.23 -6.06
C PRO A 31 -4.72 9.69 -7.48
N GLN A 32 -5.09 10.55 -8.42
CA GLN A 32 -5.06 10.19 -9.84
C GLN A 32 -3.59 10.17 -10.27
N LEU A 33 -3.05 8.96 -10.46
CA LEU A 33 -1.68 8.76 -10.90
C LEU A 33 -1.65 8.60 -12.42
N ASP A 34 -0.62 9.15 -13.05
CA ASP A 34 -0.33 8.88 -14.45
C ASP A 34 -0.06 7.38 -14.64
N SER A 35 -0.67 6.77 -15.65
CA SER A 35 -0.50 5.35 -15.99
C SER A 35 0.97 4.93 -16.16
N SER A 36 1.84 5.85 -16.59
CA SER A 36 3.28 5.63 -16.72
C SER A 36 3.98 5.34 -15.40
N LEU A 37 3.45 5.82 -14.26
CA LEU A 37 3.98 5.51 -12.93
C LEU A 37 3.69 4.07 -12.52
N ALA A 38 2.59 3.50 -13.02
CA ALA A 38 2.20 2.10 -12.80
C ALA A 38 2.78 1.15 -13.86
N ALA A 39 3.59 1.65 -14.80
CA ALA A 39 4.22 0.82 -15.81
C ALA A 39 5.13 -0.23 -15.15
N GLN A 40 5.07 -1.46 -15.66
CA GLN A 40 5.87 -2.56 -15.16
C GLN A 40 7.36 -2.26 -15.28
N CYS A 41 8.14 -2.61 -14.25
CA CYS A 41 9.58 -2.41 -14.28
C CYS A 41 10.22 -3.46 -15.20
N ALA A 42 10.83 -3.00 -16.29
CA ALA A 42 11.58 -3.84 -17.22
C ALA A 42 12.95 -4.16 -16.61
N ILE A 43 13.09 -5.36 -16.06
CA ILE A 43 14.36 -5.86 -15.54
C ILE A 43 15.03 -6.67 -16.66
N PRO A 44 16.30 -6.42 -17.01
CA PRO A 44 16.99 -7.19 -18.03
C PRO A 44 17.15 -8.64 -17.60
N ASP A 45 17.16 -9.55 -18.56
CA ASP A 45 17.45 -10.96 -18.29
C ASP A 45 18.88 -11.14 -17.80
N ALA A 46 19.07 -12.05 -16.85
CA ALA A 46 20.39 -12.34 -16.31
C ALA A 46 21.26 -13.12 -17.31
N PRO A 47 22.60 -12.97 -17.25
CA PRO A 47 23.50 -13.75 -18.08
C PRO A 47 23.33 -15.26 -17.84
N VAL A 48 23.33 -16.05 -18.92
CA VAL A 48 23.25 -17.53 -18.84
C VAL A 48 24.61 -18.21 -18.65
N VAL A 49 25.68 -17.42 -18.64
CA VAL A 49 27.05 -17.91 -18.50
C VAL A 49 27.50 -17.84 -17.04
N ALA A 50 28.29 -18.84 -16.61
CA ALA A 50 28.90 -18.88 -15.29
C ALA A 50 30.24 -18.11 -15.29
N ASP A 51 30.19 -16.83 -15.67
CA ASP A 51 31.35 -15.94 -15.77
C ASP A 51 31.16 -14.72 -14.87
N TYR A 52 32.03 -14.57 -13.87
CA TYR A 52 31.89 -13.51 -12.87
C TYR A 52 31.99 -12.10 -13.46
N ASP A 53 32.89 -11.87 -14.42
CA ASP A 53 33.09 -10.55 -15.01
C ASP A 53 31.90 -10.16 -15.87
N VAL A 54 31.30 -11.12 -16.59
CA VAL A 54 30.05 -10.91 -17.33
C VAL A 54 28.90 -10.55 -16.37
N TRP A 55 28.78 -11.26 -15.26
CA TRP A 55 27.77 -10.94 -14.23
C TRP A 55 27.99 -9.56 -13.63
N GLN A 56 29.23 -9.21 -13.30
CA GLN A 56 29.56 -7.89 -12.74
C GLN A 56 29.25 -6.77 -13.73
N ALA A 57 29.61 -6.94 -15.01
CA ALA A 57 29.31 -5.98 -16.06
C ALA A 57 27.79 -5.80 -16.24
N TRP A 58 27.03 -6.89 -16.29
CA TRP A 58 25.57 -6.83 -16.39
C TRP A 58 24.93 -6.10 -15.21
N VAL A 59 25.38 -6.35 -13.97
CA VAL A 59 24.87 -5.64 -12.80
C VAL A 59 25.10 -4.14 -12.93
N GLN A 60 26.32 -3.73 -13.27
CA GLN A 60 26.71 -2.32 -13.30
C GLN A 60 26.11 -1.55 -14.46
N ASN A 61 26.04 -2.17 -15.64
CA ASN A 61 25.65 -1.48 -16.87
C ASN A 61 24.15 -1.57 -17.15
N ASP A 62 23.49 -2.67 -16.77
CA ASP A 62 22.11 -2.94 -17.18
C ASP A 62 21.16 -2.96 -15.98
N LEU A 63 21.40 -3.83 -15.00
CA LEU A 63 20.45 -4.06 -13.90
C LEU A 63 20.27 -2.83 -13.02
N MET A 64 21.37 -2.18 -12.62
CA MET A 64 21.31 -1.06 -11.69
C MET A 64 20.50 0.11 -12.25
N GLY A 65 20.68 0.45 -13.53
CA GLY A 65 19.91 1.50 -14.19
C GLY A 65 18.41 1.19 -14.18
N ALA A 66 18.04 -0.03 -14.58
CA ALA A 66 16.65 -0.47 -14.60
C ALA A 66 15.98 -0.42 -13.21
N LEU A 67 16.70 -0.82 -12.16
CA LEU A 67 16.21 -0.77 -10.78
C LEU A 67 16.05 0.67 -10.28
N VAL A 68 16.98 1.56 -10.59
CA VAL A 68 16.91 2.98 -10.23
C VAL A 68 15.70 3.65 -10.86
N ASP A 69 15.45 3.42 -12.15
CA ASP A 69 14.29 3.96 -12.85
C ASP A 69 12.97 3.50 -12.22
N CYS A 70 12.90 2.22 -11.85
CA CYS A 70 11.77 1.66 -11.12
C CYS A 70 11.57 2.33 -9.75
N ALA A 71 12.65 2.50 -8.99
CA ALA A 71 12.62 3.13 -7.68
C ALA A 71 12.17 4.60 -7.74
N ILE A 72 12.58 5.35 -8.77
CA ILE A 72 12.14 6.74 -8.99
C ILE A 72 10.64 6.81 -9.31
N ARG A 73 10.10 5.88 -10.12
CA ARG A 73 8.65 5.84 -10.36
C ARG A 73 7.87 5.48 -9.10
N HIS A 74 8.39 4.54 -8.31
CA HIS A 74 7.81 4.18 -7.02
C HIS A 74 7.81 5.36 -6.05
N SER A 75 8.91 6.11 -5.93
CA SER A 75 8.98 7.27 -5.03
C SER A 75 7.98 8.36 -5.42
N LYS A 76 7.82 8.64 -6.72
CA LYS A 76 6.78 9.56 -7.24
C LYS A 76 5.37 9.07 -6.92
N THR A 77 5.14 7.76 -7.03
CA THR A 77 3.86 7.14 -6.65
C THR A 77 3.56 7.38 -5.18
N VAL A 78 4.51 7.08 -4.29
CA VAL A 78 4.37 7.27 -2.84
C VAL A 78 4.17 8.74 -2.48
N ALA A 79 4.95 9.65 -3.07
CA ALA A 79 4.86 11.08 -2.81
C ALA A 79 3.50 11.71 -3.19
N ALA A 80 2.74 11.07 -4.08
CA ALA A 80 1.42 11.53 -4.47
C ALA A 80 0.31 11.13 -3.45
N TRP A 81 0.59 10.26 -2.49
CA TRP A 81 -0.39 9.90 -1.46
C TRP A 81 -0.48 10.99 -0.39
N PRO A 82 -1.69 11.36 0.05
CA PRO A 82 -1.85 12.28 1.18
C PRO A 82 -1.27 11.66 2.46
N SER A 83 -0.45 12.45 3.17
CA SER A 83 0.20 12.10 4.45
C SER A 83 -0.76 12.09 5.63
#